data_AF-A0A6H1L4R3-F1
#
_entry.id   AF-A0A6H1L4R3-F1
#
_cell.length_a   1.000
_cell.length_b   1.000
_cell.length_c   1.000
_cell.angle_alpha   90.00
_cell.angle_beta   90.00
_cell.angle_gamma   90.00
#
_symmetry.space_group_name_H-M   'P 1'
#
loop_
_entity.id
_entity.type
_entity.pdbx_description
1 polymer ?
#
loop_
_entity_poly.entity_id
_entity_poly.type
_entity_poly.pdbx_seq_one_letter_code
_entity_poly.pdbx_strand_id
1 'polypeptide(L)'
;MPGLAEHGICAKSLEEAVSVRGHVMAQLTIEVHLETSMEYCVEQHAVLANGVEIAASMIVWTASACLNPTLAQFGLPLGSRGHVDTLPTLQVRGSLDRAWAAGDNAQVP
;
A
#
# COMPACT_ATOMS: atom_id res chain seq x y z
N MET A 1 18.69 -6.09 22.68
CA MET A 1 19.51 -6.55 21.53
C MET A 1 20.86 -5.85 21.62
N PRO A 2 21.99 -6.59 21.69
CA PRO A 2 23.32 -6.00 21.67
C PRO A 2 23.50 -5.09 20.44
N GLY A 3 24.13 -3.93 20.60
CA GLY A 3 24.36 -2.94 19.52
C GLY A 3 23.16 -2.04 19.17
N LEU A 4 21.96 -2.30 19.69
CA LEU A 4 20.77 -1.51 19.34
C LEU A 4 20.84 -0.05 19.82
N ALA A 5 21.48 0.22 20.97
CA ALA A 5 21.64 1.59 21.45
C ALA A 5 22.68 2.39 20.64
N GLU A 6 23.61 1.71 19.99
CA GLU A 6 24.75 2.32 19.26
C GLU A 6 24.48 2.43 17.75
N HIS A 7 23.67 1.51 17.20
CA HIS A 7 23.39 1.41 15.76
C HIS A 7 21.90 1.44 15.41
N GLY A 8 21.02 1.52 16.42
CA GLY A 8 19.58 1.55 16.20
C GLY A 8 19.14 2.86 15.55
N ILE A 9 18.67 2.77 14.31
CA ILE A 9 18.05 3.90 13.62
C ILE A 9 16.54 3.80 13.83
N CYS A 10 15.97 4.73 14.59
CA CYS A 10 14.52 4.87 14.73
C CYS A 10 14.03 5.89 13.69
N ALA A 11 13.32 5.43 12.66
CA ALA A 11 12.76 6.32 11.65
C ALA A 11 11.48 6.97 12.18
N LYS A 12 11.55 8.26 12.52
CA LYS A 12 10.42 9.09 12.94
C LYS A 12 9.97 10.06 11.85
N SER A 13 10.79 10.18 10.80
CA SER A 13 10.53 10.99 9.62
C SER A 13 10.60 10.15 8.34
N LEU A 14 9.98 10.68 7.27
CA LEU A 14 10.05 10.08 5.95
C LEU A 14 11.50 10.00 5.44
N GLU A 15 12.31 11.02 5.71
CA GLU A 15 13.72 11.07 5.29
C GLU A 15 14.54 9.95 5.94
N GLU A 16 14.38 9.72 7.24
CA GLU A 16 15.06 8.62 7.94
C GLU A 16 14.59 7.25 7.42
N ALA A 17 13.30 7.08 7.14
CA ALA A 17 12.77 5.84 6.58
C ALA A 17 13.31 5.58 5.16
N VAL A 18 13.39 6.63 4.34
CA VAL A 18 13.99 6.57 2.99
C VAL A 18 15.47 6.20 3.08
N SER A 19 16.20 6.80 4.02
CA SER A 19 17.63 6.55 4.24
C SER A 19 17.90 5.10 4.66
N VAL A 20 17.16 4.57 5.64
CA VAL A 20 17.29 3.17 6.07
C VAL A 20 16.98 2.21 4.92
N ARG A 21 15.90 2.45 4.18
CA ARG A 21 15.57 1.65 3.00
C ARG A 21 16.69 1.69 1.97
N GLY A 22 17.16 2.90 1.62
CA GLY A 22 18.23 3.08 0.62
C GLY A 22 19.52 2.38 1.02
N HIS A 23 19.89 2.46 2.30
CA HIS A 23 21.05 1.78 2.85
C HIS A 23 20.96 0.25 2.70
N VAL A 24 19.82 -0.35 3.07
CA VAL A 24 19.60 -1.80 2.95
C VAL A 24 19.57 -2.22 1.48
N MET A 25 18.89 -1.45 0.61
CA MET A 25 18.83 -1.76 -0.82
C MET A 25 20.21 -1.68 -1.48
N ALA A 26 21.07 -0.73 -1.09
CA ALA A 26 22.44 -0.61 -1.62
C ALA A 26 23.35 -1.79 -1.24
N GLN A 27 23.00 -2.55 -0.21
CA GLN A 27 23.72 -3.77 0.19
C GLN A 27 23.26 -5.01 -0.58
N LEU A 28 22.15 -4.91 -1.33
CA LEU A 28 21.57 -6.00 -2.11
C LEU A 28 21.71 -5.70 -3.60
N THR A 29 21.91 -6.73 -4.42
CA THR A 29 21.89 -6.58 -5.88
C THR A 29 20.44 -6.62 -6.38
N ILE A 30 19.69 -5.54 -6.12
CA ILE A 30 18.27 -5.40 -6.47
C ILE A 30 18.08 -4.14 -7.31
N GLU A 31 17.35 -4.27 -8.42
CA GLU A 31 16.86 -3.14 -9.21
C GLU A 31 15.45 -2.77 -8.74
N VAL A 32 15.21 -1.46 -8.52
CA VAL A 32 13.93 -0.94 -8.04
C VAL A 32 13.37 0.04 -9.07
N HIS A 33 12.21 -0.31 -9.63
CA HIS A 33 11.47 0.58 -10.53
C HIS A 33 10.29 1.19 -9.77
N LEU A 34 10.31 2.52 -9.63
CA LEU A 34 9.21 3.31 -9.05
C LEU A 34 8.35 3.91 -10.18
N GLU A 35 7.21 4.48 -9.83
CA GLU A 35 6.31 5.18 -10.77
C GLU A 35 5.89 4.32 -11.98
N THR A 36 5.86 3.00 -11.79
CA THR A 36 5.46 2.03 -12.80
C THR A 36 4.65 0.91 -12.14
N SER A 37 4.04 0.08 -12.96
CA SER A 37 3.29 -1.10 -12.54
C SER A 37 3.48 -2.21 -13.57
N MET A 38 3.23 -3.47 -13.19
CA MET A 38 3.30 -4.58 -14.14
C MET A 38 2.08 -4.55 -15.06
N GLU A 39 2.29 -4.38 -16.37
CA GLU A 39 1.22 -4.44 -17.36
C GLU A 39 0.84 -5.89 -17.67
N TYR A 40 1.84 -6.71 -17.95
CA TYR A 40 1.66 -8.14 -18.14
C TYR A 40 2.93 -8.91 -17.81
N CYS A 41 2.76 -10.19 -17.49
CA CYS A 41 3.86 -11.15 -17.49
C CYS A 41 3.40 -12.47 -18.08
N VAL A 42 3.98 -12.83 -19.22
CA VAL A 42 3.65 -14.04 -19.98
C VAL A 42 4.96 -14.68 -20.44
N GLU A 43 5.01 -16.01 -20.49
CA GLU A 43 6.16 -16.74 -21.03
C GLU A 43 7.53 -16.34 -20.43
N GLN A 44 7.56 -16.01 -19.13
CA GLN A 44 8.75 -15.53 -18.41
C GLN A 44 9.26 -14.14 -18.84
N HIS A 45 8.38 -13.33 -19.44
CA HIS A 45 8.66 -11.95 -19.84
C HIS A 45 7.66 -11.02 -19.17
N ALA A 46 8.17 -10.18 -18.27
CA ALA A 46 7.39 -9.16 -17.59
C ALA A 46 7.63 -7.80 -18.25
N VAL A 47 6.54 -7.09 -18.54
CA VAL A 47 6.58 -5.73 -19.07
C VAL A 47 5.94 -4.78 -18.07
N LEU A 48 6.66 -3.71 -17.77
CA LEU A 48 6.21 -2.64 -16.90
C LEU A 48 5.65 -1.48 -17.72
N ALA A 49 4.74 -0.69 -17.14
CA ALA A 49 4.05 0.41 -17.82
C ALA A 49 4.97 1.54 -18.32
N ASN A 50 6.19 1.61 -17.80
CA ASN A 50 7.23 2.52 -18.27
C ASN A 50 8.09 1.94 -19.42
N GLY A 51 7.69 0.80 -19.99
CA GLY A 51 8.36 0.12 -21.10
C GLY A 51 9.57 -0.72 -20.71
N VAL A 52 9.86 -0.89 -19.41
CA VAL A 52 10.93 -1.78 -18.95
C VAL A 52 10.50 -3.22 -19.13
N GLU A 53 11.37 -4.02 -19.74
CA GLU A 53 11.17 -5.45 -19.98
C GLU A 53 12.14 -6.28 -19.13
N ILE A 54 11.61 -7.28 -18.43
CA ILE A 54 12.35 -8.10 -17.46
C ILE A 54 12.11 -9.58 -17.74
N ALA A 55 13.19 -10.37 -17.85
CA ALA A 55 13.09 -11.82 -17.83
C ALA A 55 12.78 -12.30 -16.41
N ALA A 56 11.65 -12.98 -16.21
CA ALA A 56 11.13 -13.35 -14.90
C ALA A 56 10.68 -14.81 -14.85
N SER A 57 11.50 -15.68 -14.27
CA SER A 57 11.11 -17.08 -14.01
C SER A 57 10.25 -17.27 -12.76
N MET A 58 10.22 -16.27 -11.87
CA MET A 58 9.39 -16.26 -10.67
C MET A 58 8.82 -14.86 -10.45
N ILE A 59 7.53 -14.79 -10.15
CA ILE A 59 6.86 -13.57 -9.75
C ILE A 59 6.38 -13.73 -8.32
N VAL A 60 6.72 -12.76 -7.48
CA VAL A 60 6.12 -12.58 -6.17
C VAL A 60 5.32 -11.28 -6.23
N TRP A 61 4.01 -11.36 -6.03
CA TRP A 61 3.09 -10.24 -6.17
C TRP A 61 2.34 -10.01 -4.84
N THR A 62 2.21 -8.75 -4.41
CA THR A 62 1.25 -8.34 -3.35
C THR A 62 -0.08 -7.89 -3.96
N ALA A 63 -1.13 -8.71 -3.87
CA ALA A 63 -2.38 -8.45 -4.60
C ALA A 63 -2.92 -7.07 -4.22
N SER A 64 -3.27 -6.27 -5.23
CA SER A 64 -3.85 -4.95 -4.97
C SER A 64 -5.16 -5.13 -4.20
N ALA A 65 -5.38 -4.30 -3.17
CA ALA A 65 -6.66 -4.26 -2.47
C ALA A 65 -7.71 -3.68 -3.42
N CYS A 66 -8.55 -4.53 -3.99
CA CYS A 66 -9.79 -4.09 -4.60
C CYS A 66 -10.77 -3.77 -3.47
N LEU A 67 -11.46 -2.65 -3.58
CA LEU A 67 -12.58 -2.32 -2.70
C LEU A 67 -13.57 -3.48 -2.66
N ASN A 68 -14.10 -3.77 -1.48
CA ASN A 68 -15.17 -4.75 -1.38
C ASN A 68 -16.39 -4.24 -2.17
N PRO A 69 -16.76 -4.89 -3.30
CA PRO A 69 -17.80 -4.39 -4.19
C PRO A 69 -19.18 -4.35 -3.53
N THR A 70 -19.35 -5.07 -2.43
CA THR A 70 -20.59 -5.11 -1.65
C THR A 70 -20.83 -3.79 -0.91
N LEU A 71 -19.80 -2.98 -0.62
CA LEU A 71 -19.97 -1.71 0.11
C LEU A 71 -20.94 -0.75 -0.58
N ALA A 72 -20.90 -0.70 -1.91
CA ALA A 72 -21.81 0.13 -2.71
C ALA A 72 -23.28 -0.31 -2.63
N GLN A 73 -23.54 -1.56 -2.24
CA GLN A 73 -24.89 -2.13 -2.18
C GLN A 73 -25.62 -1.79 -0.87
N PHE A 74 -24.89 -1.41 0.19
CA PHE A 74 -25.47 -1.15 1.50
C PHE A 74 -26.02 0.28 1.67
N GLY A 75 -25.90 1.13 0.65
CA GLY A 75 -26.35 2.53 0.73
C GLY A 75 -25.58 3.37 1.75
N LEU A 76 -24.39 2.91 2.16
CA LEU A 76 -23.52 3.64 3.06
C LEU A 76 -22.91 4.84 2.34
N PRO A 77 -22.65 5.95 3.04
CA PRO A 77 -21.90 7.05 2.46
C PRO A 77 -20.47 6.59 2.19
N LEU A 78 -20.06 6.70 0.93
CA LEU A 78 -18.73 6.33 0.48
C LEU A 78 -17.91 7.58 0.16
N GLY A 79 -16.63 7.55 0.50
CA GLY A 79 -15.67 8.58 0.13
C GLY A 79 -15.28 8.51 -1.35
N SER A 80 -14.44 9.46 -1.80
CA SER A 80 -13.92 9.50 -3.18
C SER A 80 -13.16 8.23 -3.59
N ARG A 81 -12.62 7.49 -2.63
CA ARG A 81 -11.95 6.20 -2.85
C ARG A 81 -12.88 4.99 -2.69
N GLY A 82 -14.20 5.17 -2.62
CA GLY A 82 -15.19 4.09 -2.52
C GLY A 82 -15.22 3.30 -1.20
N HIS A 83 -14.42 3.70 -0.22
CA HIS A 83 -14.45 3.21 1.16
C HIS A 83 -15.58 3.90 1.94
N VAL A 84 -16.04 3.31 3.05
CA VAL A 84 -17.05 3.94 3.92
C VAL A 84 -16.48 5.23 4.51
N ASP A 85 -17.17 6.35 4.31
CA ASP A 85 -16.74 7.66 4.82
C ASP A 85 -17.02 7.75 6.32
N THR A 86 -15.99 8.09 7.10
CA THR A 86 -16.06 8.10 8.57
C THR A 86 -15.58 9.42 9.17
N LEU A 87 -15.91 9.62 10.44
CA LEU A 87 -15.30 10.62 11.32
C LEU A 87 -14.00 10.05 11.93
N PRO A 88 -13.12 10.87 12.54
CA PRO A 88 -11.95 10.38 13.28
C PRO A 88 -12.29 9.41 14.42
N THR A 89 -13.54 9.40 14.88
CA THR A 89 -14.10 8.46 15.85
C THR A 89 -14.55 7.14 15.23
N LEU A 90 -14.26 6.89 13.95
CA LEU A 90 -14.65 5.74 13.13
C LEU A 90 -16.16 5.62 12.85
N GLN A 91 -16.97 6.56 13.33
CA GLN A 91 -18.41 6.59 13.06
C GLN A 91 -18.66 6.93 11.59
N VAL A 92 -19.58 6.20 10.96
CA VAL A 92 -20.00 6.48 9.57
C VAL A 92 -20.61 7.88 9.51
N ARG A 93 -20.14 8.71 8.57
CA ARG A 93 -20.58 10.10 8.44
C ARG A 93 -22.04 10.16 7.99
N GLY A 94 -22.83 11.09 8.54
CA GLY A 94 -24.25 11.27 8.20
C GLY A 94 -25.19 10.80 9.31
N SER A 95 -26.44 10.49 8.97
CA SER A 95 -27.52 10.25 9.94
C SER A 95 -27.61 8.81 10.48
N LEU A 96 -26.52 8.04 10.42
CA LEU A 96 -26.48 6.67 10.95
C LEU A 96 -25.94 6.69 12.38
N ASP A 97 -26.85 6.74 13.36
CA ASP A 97 -26.51 6.87 14.78
C ASP A 97 -25.75 5.65 15.36
N ARG A 98 -25.79 4.50 14.67
CA ARG A 98 -25.26 3.22 15.18
C ARG A 98 -24.42 2.45 14.16
N ALA A 99 -23.64 3.17 13.33
CA ALA A 99 -22.77 2.56 12.34
C ALA A 99 -21.31 3.05 12.47
N TRP A 100 -20.37 2.12 12.40
CA TRP A 100 -18.91 2.37 12.40
C TRP A 100 -18.24 1.52 11.33
N ALA A 101 -17.13 2.01 10.77
CA ALA A 101 -16.28 1.25 9.87
C ALA A 101 -14.81 1.39 10.29
N ALA A 102 -14.03 0.32 10.14
CA ALA A 102 -12.61 0.30 10.47
C ALA A 102 -11.82 -0.57 9.47
N GLY A 103 -10.49 -0.45 9.52
CA GLY A 103 -9.58 -1.19 8.63
C GLY A 103 -9.70 -0.76 7.17
N ASP A 104 -9.39 -1.69 6.26
CA ASP A 104 -9.29 -1.43 4.82
C ASP A 104 -10.61 -1.07 4.12
N ASN A 105 -11.74 -1.07 4.83
CA ASN A 105 -13.04 -0.64 4.29
C ASN A 105 -13.39 0.79 4.71
N ALA A 106 -12.62 1.42 5.59
CA ALA A 106 -12.91 2.73 6.15
C ALA A 106 -12.00 3.82 5.59
N GLN A 107 -12.60 4.91 5.15
CA GLN A 107 -11.90 6.15 4.89
C GLN A 107 -12.03 7.05 6.11
N VAL A 108 -10.95 7.13 6.89
CA VAL A 108 -10.81 8.02 8.05
C VAL A 108 -10.05 9.29 7.60
N PRO A 109 -10.52 10.50 7.97
CA PRO A 109 -9.83 11.77 7.67
C PRO A 109 -8.46 11.90 8.33
#